data_AF-A0A1M7S587-F1
#
_entry.id   AF-A0A1M7S587-F1
#
_cell.length_a   1.000
_cell.length_b   1.000
_cell.length_c   1.000
_cell.angle_alpha   90.00
_cell.angle_beta   90.00
_cell.angle_gamma   90.00
#
_symmetry.space_group_name_H-M   'P 1'
#
loop_
_entity.id
_entity.type
_entity.pdbx_description
1 polymer ?
#
loop_
_entity_poly.entity_id
_entity_poly.type
_entity_poly.pdbx_seq_one_letter_code
_entity_poly.pdbx_strand_id
1 'polypeptide(L)' 'MIYFTSDLHLGHKGIITMQNRPFESVEDMNRILLTNYNAGTC' A
#
# COMPACT_ATOMS: atom_id res chain seq x y z
N MET A 1 11.30 10.72 18.85
CA MET A 1 11.08 10.04 17.56
C MET A 1 9.88 10.69 16.91
N ILE A 2 9.98 11.05 15.64
CA ILE A 2 8.87 11.60 14.86
C ILE A 2 8.42 10.47 13.93
N TYR A 3 7.15 10.11 14.02
CA TYR A 3 6.53 9.13 13.14
C TYR A 3 5.67 9.85 12.13
N PHE A 4 5.77 9.43 10.88
CA PHE A 4 4.90 9.89 9.81
C PHE A 4 4.16 8.68 9.24
N THR A 5 2.88 8.87 8.97
CA THR A 5 2.03 7.85 8.36
C THR A 5 1.11 8.52 7.34
N SER A 6 0.60 7.72 6.42
CA SER A 6 -0.34 8.14 5.36
C SER A 6 -1.40 7.07 5.17
N ASP A 7 -2.53 7.44 4.58
CA ASP A 7 -3.55 6.46 4.22
C ASP A 7 -3.06 5.51 3.11
N LEU A 8 -2.73 4.27 3.49
CA LEU A 8 -2.21 3.25 2.59
C LEU A 8 -3.30 2.64 1.67
N HIS A 9 -4.59 2.87 1.95
CA HIS A 9 -5.71 2.30 1.18
C HIS A 9 -5.71 0.76 1.13
N LEU A 10 -5.26 0.10 2.20
CA LEU A 10 -5.25 -1.36 2.27
C LEU A 10 -6.68 -1.92 2.14
N GLY A 11 -6.87 -2.92 1.28
CA GLY A 11 -8.18 -3.53 1.05
C GLY A 11 -9.10 -2.78 0.07
N HIS A 12 -8.75 -1.56 -0.35
CA HIS A 12 -9.61 -0.74 -1.21
C HIS A 12 -9.46 -1.14 -2.69
N LYS A 13 -10.23 -2.11 -3.18
CA LYS A 13 -10.16 -2.59 -4.58
C LYS A 13 -10.33 -1.52 -5.66
N GLY A 14 -11.26 -0.60 -5.49
CA GLY A 14 -11.53 0.46 -6.46
C GLY A 14 -10.36 1.42 -6.66
N ILE A 15 -9.44 1.55 -5.69
CA ILE A 15 -8.33 2.50 -5.78
C ILE A 15 -7.36 2.17 -6.92
N ILE A 16 -7.24 0.89 -7.26
CA ILE A 16 -6.34 0.40 -8.30
C ILE A 16 -6.74 1.01 -9.64
N THR A 17 -8.02 0.92 -10.01
CA THR A 17 -8.52 1.47 -11.27
C THR A 17 -8.68 2.98 -11.19
N MET A 18 -9.22 3.50 -10.09
CA MET A 18 -9.47 4.94 -9.92
C MET A 18 -8.20 5.79 -10.03
N GLN A 19 -7.05 5.25 -9.61
CA GLN A 19 -5.77 5.95 -9.62
C GLN A 19 -4.76 5.34 -10.61
N ASN A 20 -5.19 4.42 -11.48
CA ASN A 20 -4.32 3.67 -12.41
C ASN A 20 -3.08 3.08 -11.72
N ARG A 21 -3.25 2.52 -10.51
CA ARG A 21 -2.14 1.92 -9.79
C ARG A 21 -1.67 0.64 -10.51
N PRO A 22 -0.37 0.35 -10.54
CA PRO A 22 0.18 -0.78 -11.28
C PRO A 22 0.06 -2.10 -10.50
N PHE A 23 -1.16 -2.44 -10.09
CA PHE A 23 -1.45 -3.69 -9.37
C PHE A 23 -2.58 -4.44 -10.06
N GLU A 24 -2.43 -5.77 -10.16
CA GLU A 24 -3.46 -6.65 -10.73
C GLU A 24 -4.58 -6.92 -9.72
N SER A 25 -4.23 -7.00 -8.43
CA SER A 25 -5.15 -7.32 -7.34
C SER A 25 -4.89 -6.46 -6.09
N VAL A 26 -5.86 -6.43 -5.18
CA VAL A 26 -5.72 -5.76 -3.88
C VAL A 26 -4.73 -6.49 -3.01
N GLU A 27 -4.72 -7.81 -3.14
CA GLU A 27 -3.84 -8.71 -2.43
C GLU A 27 -2.38 -8.42 -2.80
N ASP A 28 -2.08 -8.21 -4.08
CA ASP A 28 -0.74 -7.82 -4.55
C ASP A 28 -0.33 -6.42 -4.07
N MET A 29 -1.24 -5.46 -4.16
CA MET A 29 -1.01 -4.10 -3.66
C MET A 29 -0.70 -4.14 -2.15
N ASN A 30 -1.54 -4.82 -1.37
CA ASN A 30 -1.39 -4.93 0.08
C ASN A 30 -0.05 -5.60 0.44
N ARG A 31 0.31 -6.69 -0.25
CA ARG A 31 1.56 -7.41 -0.02
C ARG A 31 2.77 -6.49 -0.21
N ILE A 32 2.84 -5.76 -1.33
CA ILE A 32 3.95 -4.86 -1.62
C ILE A 32 4.02 -3.69 -0.62
N LEU A 33 2.88 -3.07 -0.31
CA LEU A 33 2.84 -1.97 0.65
C LEU A 33 3.32 -2.41 2.05
N LEU A 34 2.87 -3.58 2.53
CA LEU A 34 3.30 -4.12 3.81
C LEU A 34 4.79 -4.50 3.81
N THR A 35 5.30 -5.11 2.73
CA THR A 35 6.73 -5.41 2.59
C THR A 35 7.58 -4.14 2.67
N ASN A 36 7.19 -3.08 1.94
CA ASN A 36 7.92 -1.82 1.95
C ASN A 36 7.83 -1.11 3.31
N TYR A 37 6.66 -1.12 3.95
CA TYR A 37 6.45 -0.54 5.27
C TYR A 37 7.35 -1.20 6.32
N ASN A 38 7.42 -2.54 6.31
CA ASN A 38 8.25 -3.30 7.24
C ASN A 38 9.76 -3.21 6.92
N ALA A 39 10.13 -2.96 5.66
CA ALA A 39 11.54 -2.74 5.27
C ALA A 39 12.05 -1.38 5.76
N GLY A 40 11.18 -0.37 5.86
CA GLY A 40 11.52 0.96 6.38
C GLY A 40 11.62 1.05 7.90
N THR A 41 11.30 -0.02 8.64
CA THR A 41 11.35 -0.07 10.10
C THR A 41 12.67 -0.60 10.68
N CYS A 42 13.80 -0.44 9.97
CA CYS A 42 15.14 -0.70 10.48
C CYS A 42 15.69 0.44 11.35
#